data_AF-A0A1M6CC66-F1
#
_entry.id   AF-A0A1M6CC66-F1
#
_cell.length_a   1.000
_cell.length_b   1.000
_cell.length_c   1.000
_cell.angle_alpha   90.00
_cell.angle_beta   90.00
_cell.angle_gamma   90.00
#
_symmetry.space_group_name_H-M   'P 1'
#
loop_
_entity.id
_entity.type
_entity.pdbx_description
1 polymer ?
#
loop_
_entity_poly.entity_id
_entity_poly.type
_entity_poly.pdbx_seq_one_letter_code
_entity_poly.pdbx_strand_id
1 'polypeptide(L)' 'MEFVLIAQVNEFAEALNAVKLLHDNAVEHAGAEGSICYGIVVESCMAEKAVEVLSRHLQEFESLTLLD' A
#
# COMPACT_ATOMS: atom_id res chain seq x y z
N MET A 1 -15.64 10.50 -0.08
CA MET A 1 -14.66 9.49 0.36
C MET A 1 -13.35 9.87 -0.28
N GLU A 2 -12.32 10.10 0.52
CA GLU A 2 -11.03 10.65 0.09
C GLU A 2 -9.97 9.56 0.18
N PHE A 3 -9.19 9.39 -0.88
CA PHE A 3 -8.11 8.40 -0.97
C PHE A 3 -6.76 9.11 -0.98
N VAL A 4 -5.78 8.51 -0.32
CA VAL A 4 -4.42 9.03 -0.24
C VAL A 4 -3.43 7.97 -0.70
N LEU A 5 -2.39 8.42 -1.40
CA LEU A 5 -1.26 7.59 -1.83
C LEU A 5 -0.28 7.46 -0.66
N ILE A 6 0.02 6.23 -0.23
CA ILE A 6 0.87 5.96 0.95
C ILE A 6 2.19 5.26 0.60
N ALA A 7 2.26 4.61 -0.55
CA ALA A 7 3.45 3.87 -0.96
C ALA A 7 3.53 3.76 -2.49
N GLN A 8 4.72 3.44 -2.99
CA GLN A 8 4.96 3.07 -4.38
C GLN A 8 5.72 1.74 -4.45
N VAL A 9 5.41 0.94 -5.45
CA VAL A 9 6.13 -0.30 -5.80
C VAL A 9 6.37 -0.33 -7.31
N ASN A 10 7.46 -0.97 -7.73
CA ASN A 10 7.81 -1.07 -9.16
C ASN A 10 7.30 -2.38 -9.79
N GLU A 11 6.93 -3.36 -8.97
CA GLU A 11 6.45 -4.65 -9.44
C GLU A 11 4.95 -4.83 -9.21
N PHE A 12 4.26 -5.33 -10.23
CA PHE A 12 2.82 -5.62 -10.14
C PHE A 12 2.52 -6.67 -9.06
N ALA A 13 3.35 -7.70 -8.94
CA ALA A 13 3.18 -8.75 -7.93
C ALA A 13 3.29 -8.18 -6.51
N GLU A 14 4.24 -7.29 -6.27
CA GLU A 14 4.37 -6.59 -4.99
C GLU A 14 3.18 -5.68 -4.71
N ALA A 15 2.65 -5.00 -5.71
CA ALA A 15 1.44 -4.18 -5.55
C ALA A 15 0.25 -5.01 -5.07
N LEU A 16 0.04 -6.19 -5.68
CA LEU A 16 -1.00 -7.12 -5.26
C LEU A 16 -0.76 -7.66 -3.84
N ASN A 17 0.48 -8.01 -3.50
CA ASN A 17 0.83 -8.49 -2.17
C ASN A 17 0.61 -7.41 -1.10
N ALA A 18 0.98 -6.16 -1.37
CA ALA A 18 0.79 -5.03 -0.47
C ALA A 18 -0.70 -4.76 -0.23
N VAL A 19 -1.50 -4.72 -1.29
CA VAL A 19 -2.96 -4.55 -1.19
C VAL A 19 -3.57 -5.70 -0.39
N LYS A 20 -3.18 -6.96 -0.67
CA LYS A 20 -3.67 -8.11 0.08
C LYS A 20 -3.33 -8.04 1.56
N LEU A 21 -2.08 -7.71 1.90
CA LEU A 21 -1.63 -7.54 3.28
C LEU A 21 -2.46 -6.48 4.02
N LEU A 22 -2.79 -5.38 3.35
CA LEU A 22 -3.64 -4.33 3.91
C LEU A 22 -5.06 -4.83 4.20
N HIS A 23 -5.68 -5.55 3.25
CA HIS A 23 -7.00 -6.17 3.48
C HIS A 23 -6.97 -7.20 4.61
N ASP A 24 -5.94 -8.05 4.68
CA ASP A 24 -5.76 -9.04 5.74
C ASP A 24 -5.59 -8.38 7.13
N ASN A 25 -5.20 -7.10 7.18
CA ASN A 25 -5.08 -6.28 8.39
C ASN A 25 -6.25 -5.29 8.59
N ALA A 26 -7.40 -5.53 7.95
CA ALA A 26 -8.60 -4.69 8.05
C ALA A 26 -8.36 -3.22 7.67
N VAL A 27 -7.57 -2.98 6.63
CA VAL A 27 -7.51 -1.71 5.89
C VAL A 27 -8.43 -1.87 4.69
N GLU A 28 -9.70 -1.54 4.88
CA GLU A 28 -10.73 -1.65 3.85
C GLU A 28 -10.46 -0.65 2.72
N HIS A 29 -10.90 -0.99 1.50
CA HIS A 29 -10.78 -0.16 0.30
C HIS A 29 -9.33 0.19 -0.10
N ALA A 30 -8.33 -0.60 0.29
CA ALA A 30 -6.99 -0.51 -0.26
C ALA A 30 -6.94 -0.92 -1.74
N GLY A 31 -6.16 -0.19 -2.54
CA GLY A 31 -5.99 -0.43 -3.97
C GLY A 31 -4.60 -0.08 -4.48
N ALA A 32 -4.35 -0.38 -5.75
CA ALA A 32 -3.12 -0.05 -6.45
C ALA A 32 -3.44 0.60 -7.81
N GLU A 33 -2.78 1.70 -8.15
CA GLU A 33 -3.00 2.45 -9.39
C GLU A 33 -1.67 2.76 -10.10
N GLY A 34 -1.60 2.58 -11.42
CA GLY A 34 -0.45 2.96 -12.24
C GLY A 34 -0.08 1.97 -13.34
N SER A 35 0.83 2.38 -14.23
CA SER A 35 1.22 1.64 -15.44
C SER A 35 2.73 1.42 -15.61
N ILE A 36 3.56 2.11 -14.83
CA ILE A 36 5.04 1.99 -14.82
C ILE A 36 5.54 1.71 -13.40
N CYS A 37 4.97 2.40 -12.42
CA CYS A 37 5.01 2.07 -11.00
C CYS A 37 3.57 2.03 -10.50
N TYR A 38 3.33 1.29 -9.41
CA TYR A 38 2.02 1.19 -8.78
C TYR A 38 2.02 1.97 -7.47
N GLY A 39 1.13 2.94 -7.37
CA GLY A 39 0.84 3.64 -6.14
C GLY A 39 -0.16 2.86 -5.30
N ILE A 40 0.16 2.63 -4.02
CA ILE A 40 -0.76 2.04 -3.06
C ILE A 40 -1.62 3.15 -2.47
N VAL A 41 -2.93 3.05 -2.70
CA VAL A 41 -3.92 4.03 -2.25
C VAL A 41 -4.84 3.41 -1.21
N VAL A 42 -5.18 4.19 -0.19
CA VAL A 42 -6.10 3.80 0.88
C VAL A 42 -7.01 4.98 1.23
N GLU A 43 -8.11 4.73 1.94
CA GLU A 43 -8.92 5.82 2.51
C GLU A 43 -8.10 6.66 3.50
N SER A 44 -8.28 7.98 3.50
CA SER A 44 -7.53 8.90 4.36
C SER A 44 -7.62 8.56 5.85
N CYS A 45 -8.76 8.05 6.33
CA CYS A 45 -8.96 7.63 7.71
C CYS A 45 -8.19 6.35 8.10
N MET A 46 -7.69 5.58 7.12
CA MET A 46 -6.93 4.35 7.32
C MET A 46 -5.43 4.52 7.05
N ALA A 47 -4.99 5.71 6.61
CA ALA A 47 -3.62 5.95 6.17
C ALA A 47 -2.56 5.61 7.24
N GLU A 48 -2.74 6.08 8.47
CA GLU A 48 -1.80 5.83 9.58
C GLU A 48 -1.65 4.32 9.87
N LYS A 49 -2.78 3.62 9.96
CA LYS A 49 -2.82 2.17 10.16
C LYS A 49 -2.16 1.42 8.99
N ALA A 50 -2.42 1.84 7.76
CA ALA A 50 -1.86 1.23 6.57
C ALA A 50 -0.32 1.38 6.51
N VAL A 51 0.18 2.57 6.84
CA VAL A 51 1.62 2.83 6.94
C VAL A 51 2.25 1.99 8.05
N GLU A 52 1.60 1.85 9.22
CA GLU A 52 2.08 1.00 10.31
C GLU A 52 2.20 -0.48 9.88
N VAL A 53 1.18 -1.01 9.19
CA VAL A 53 1.16 -2.39 8.69
C VAL A 53 2.28 -2.61 7.67
N LEU A 54 2.41 -1.74 6.67
CA LEU A 54 3.45 -1.87 5.65
C LEU A 54 4.85 -1.70 6.24
N SER A 55 5.04 -0.79 7.19
CA SER A 55 6.32 -0.58 7.87
C SER A 55 6.82 -1.84 8.60
N ARG A 56 5.91 -2.62 9.18
CA ARG A 56 6.24 -3.89 9.88
C ARG A 56 6.67 -5.01 8.93
N HIS A 57 6.18 -4.99 7.70
CA HIS A 57 6.41 -6.03 6.70
C HIS A 57 7.31 -5.52 5.56
N LEU A 58 7.96 -4.35 5.73
CA LEU A 58 8.71 -3.70 4.66
C LEU A 58 9.80 -4.59 4.07
N GLN A 59 10.41 -5.46 4.89
CA GLN A 59 11.44 -6.40 4.47
C GLN A 59 10.93 -7.53 3.56
N GLU A 60 9.61 -7.71 3.45
CA GLU A 60 8.97 -8.70 2.58
C GLU A 60 8.80 -8.19 1.15
N PHE A 61 9.11 -6.91 0.90
CA PHE A 61 9.01 -6.26 -0.41
C PHE A 61 10.39 -5.77 -0.85
N GLU A 62 10.75 -6.02 -2.10
CA GLU A 62 12.04 -5.60 -2.67
C GLU A 62 11.98 -4.14 -3.17
N SER A 63 10.83 -3.69 -3.67
CA SER A 63 10.69 -2.37 -4.33
C SER A 63 9.75 -1.38 -3.62
N LEU A 64 9.15 -1.77 -2.49
CA LEU A 64 8.18 -0.92 -1.78
C LEU A 64 8.86 0.26 -1.10
N THR A 65 8.40 1.46 -1.44
CA THR A 65 8.81 2.73 -0.82
C THR A 65 7.59 3.39 -0.19
N LEU A 66 7.62 3.63 1.12
CA LEU A 66 6.62 4.43 1.82
C LEU A 66 6.82 5.92 1.52
N LEU A 67 5.72 6.66 1.43
CA LEU A 67 5.73 8.11 1.21
C LEU A 67 5.43 8.83 2.53
N ASP A 68 6.09 9.97 2.75
CA ASP A 68 5.90 10.87 3.90
C ASP A 68 4.51 11.54 3.91
#